data_AF-X1C3P3-F1
#
_entry.id   AF-X1C3P3-F1
#
_cell.length_a   1.000
_cell.length_b   1.000
_cell.length_c   1.000
_cell.angle_alpha   90.00
_cell.angle_beta   90.00
_cell.angle_gamma   90.00
#
_symmetry.space_group_name_H-M   'P 1'
#
loop_
_entity.id
_entity.type
_entity.pdbx_description
1 polymer ?
#
loop_
_entity_poly.entity_id
_entity_poly.type
_entity_poly.pdbx_seq_one_letter_code
_entity_poly.pdbx_strand_id
1 'polypeptide(L)'
;GFIHLPTNQFYTVKAQMTDISKLISELEKIWISHYPENPFHYFFLEDFYNEQYRAEQRFSGLFLASSLLGIIIACLGLSGLSAYSIARRRKEIGIRKTNGANISRVMVLLNKVFVVWVAVAFILACPVAWFAMNKWLRNFAYKTELSWWIFALAGIIAIIIALLTVSWQSWRAATKNPVESLRYE
;
A
#
# COMPACT_ATOMS: atom_id res chain seq x y z
N GLY A 1 31.60 -13.47 10.89
CA GLY A 1 32.17 -12.19 10.41
C GLY A 1 33.02 -12.44 9.19
N PHE A 2 33.19 -11.45 8.33
CA PHE A 2 34.00 -11.52 7.10
C PHE A 2 35.41 -10.99 7.31
N ILE A 3 36.37 -11.39 6.45
CA ILE A 3 37.74 -10.87 6.42
C ILE A 3 38.10 -10.50 4.97
N HIS A 4 38.71 -9.34 4.74
CA HIS A 4 38.97 -8.77 3.40
C HIS A 4 40.32 -9.21 2.79
N LEU A 5 40.32 -9.60 1.51
CA LEU A 5 41.47 -9.83 0.61
C LEU A 5 41.11 -9.33 -0.81
N PRO A 6 42.10 -9.04 -1.69
CA PRO A 6 41.90 -8.30 -2.96
C PRO A 6 41.16 -9.08 -4.07
N THR A 7 40.75 -10.31 -3.82
CA THR A 7 39.83 -11.07 -4.67
C THR A 7 38.49 -11.15 -3.96
N ASN A 8 37.43 -10.75 -4.67
CA ASN A 8 36.01 -10.62 -4.29
C ASN A 8 35.34 -11.87 -3.65
N GLN A 9 36.01 -12.51 -2.69
CA GLN A 9 35.64 -13.75 -2.02
C GLN A 9 35.55 -13.50 -0.52
N PHE A 10 34.37 -13.78 0.02
CA PHE A 10 34.04 -13.60 1.43
C PHE A 10 34.08 -14.94 2.16
N TYR A 11 34.81 -15.01 3.28
CA TYR A 11 34.73 -16.16 4.18
C TYR A 11 33.64 -15.91 5.24
N THR A 12 32.63 -16.76 5.26
CA THR A 12 31.53 -16.68 6.24
C THR A 12 31.83 -17.58 7.43
N VAL A 13 32.15 -16.98 8.57
CA VAL A 13 32.28 -17.71 9.84
C VAL A 13 31.02 -17.52 10.67
N LYS A 14 30.26 -18.60 10.88
CA LYS A 14 29.14 -18.68 11.82
C LYS A 14 29.65 -19.22 13.14
N ALA A 15 29.64 -18.39 14.18
CA ALA A 15 30.04 -18.78 15.53
C ALA A 15 28.81 -18.78 16.45
N GLN A 16 28.74 -19.78 17.32
CA GLN A 16 27.67 -19.95 18.31
C GLN A 16 28.25 -19.76 19.72
N MET A 17 29.11 -18.76 19.89
CA MET A 17 29.79 -18.44 21.13
C MET A 17 29.17 -17.21 21.79
N THR A 18 29.07 -17.25 23.13
CA THR A 18 28.58 -16.15 23.97
C THR A 18 29.52 -14.94 23.98
N ASP A 19 30.81 -15.13 23.64
CA ASP A 19 31.86 -14.10 23.65
C ASP A 19 32.44 -13.85 22.25
N ILE A 20 31.69 -13.07 21.45
CA ILE A 20 32.05 -12.71 20.07
C ILE A 20 33.35 -11.90 20.01
N SER A 21 33.60 -11.03 21.01
CA SER A 21 34.79 -10.18 21.07
C SER A 21 36.08 -11.00 21.13
N LYS A 22 36.09 -12.05 21.96
CA LYS A 22 37.26 -12.94 22.12
C LYS A 22 37.55 -13.72 20.83
N LEU A 23 36.52 -14.17 20.13
CA LEU A 23 36.63 -14.86 18.85
C LEU A 23 37.22 -13.95 17.76
N ILE A 24 36.83 -12.68 17.72
CA ILE A 24 37.39 -11.71 16.77
C ILE A 24 38.88 -11.48 17.04
N SER A 25 39.28 -11.30 18.30
CA SER A 25 40.69 -11.12 18.66
C SER A 25 41.57 -12.34 18.36
N GLU A 26 41.04 -13.56 18.52
CA GLU A 26 41.77 -14.78 18.12
C GLU A 26 41.89 -14.90 16.60
N LEU A 27 40.82 -14.59 15.85
CA LEU A 27 40.84 -14.58 14.39
C LEU A 27 41.80 -13.52 13.83
N GLU A 28 41.82 -12.34 14.43
CA GLU A 28 42.75 -11.26 14.07
C GLU A 28 44.21 -11.70 14.24
N LYS A 29 44.55 -12.35 15.36
CA LYS A 29 45.90 -12.88 15.59
C LYS A 29 46.30 -13.94 14.56
N ILE A 30 45.41 -14.89 14.26
CA ILE A 30 45.67 -15.94 13.26
C ILE A 30 45.85 -15.32 11.88
N TRP A 31 45.03 -14.32 11.55
CA TRP A 31 45.07 -13.62 10.27
C TRP A 31 46.35 -12.84 10.06
N ILE A 32 46.73 -12.00 11.03
CA ILE A 32 47.97 -11.22 10.97
C ILE A 32 49.20 -12.14 10.87
N SER A 33 49.16 -13.30 11.55
CA SER A 33 50.23 -14.29 11.48
C SER A 33 50.38 -14.95 10.10
N HIS A 34 49.30 -15.07 9.33
CA HIS A 34 49.32 -15.69 7.99
C HIS A 34 49.42 -14.67 6.85
N TYR A 35 48.90 -13.46 7.06
CA TYR A 35 48.79 -12.40 6.05
C TYR A 35 49.19 -11.02 6.62
N PRO A 36 50.46 -10.81 7.02
CA PRO A 36 50.90 -9.59 7.70
C PRO A 36 50.79 -8.30 6.87
N GLU A 37 50.73 -8.40 5.53
CA GLU A 37 50.53 -7.24 4.65
C GLU A 37 49.05 -6.88 4.41
N ASN A 38 48.09 -7.68 4.90
CA ASN A 38 46.66 -7.44 4.69
C ASN A 38 45.95 -7.05 6.00
N PRO A 39 45.39 -5.84 6.11
CA PRO A 39 44.67 -5.41 7.31
C PRO A 39 43.41 -6.29 7.54
N PHE A 40 43.23 -6.71 8.79
CA PHE A 40 42.08 -7.49 9.22
C PHE A 40 40.83 -6.60 9.28
N HIS A 41 40.06 -6.58 8.19
CA HIS A 41 38.77 -5.90 8.15
C HIS A 41 37.64 -6.89 8.40
N TYR A 42 36.83 -6.64 9.42
CA TYR A 42 35.62 -7.39 9.67
C TYR A 42 34.39 -6.50 9.72
N PHE A 43 33.24 -7.08 9.40
CA PHE A 43 31.93 -6.48 9.61
C PHE A 43 30.95 -7.56 10.06
N PHE A 44 29.97 -7.16 10.85
CA PHE A 44 28.88 -8.03 11.22
C PHE A 44 27.85 -8.09 10.09
N LEU A 45 27.40 -9.31 9.82
CA LEU A 45 26.39 -9.54 8.80
C LEU A 45 25.05 -8.92 9.21
N GLU A 46 24.75 -8.87 10.51
CA GLU A 46 23.57 -8.18 11.05
C GLU A 46 23.62 -6.67 10.82
N ASP A 47 24.76 -6.01 11.02
CA ASP A 47 24.91 -4.58 10.78
C ASP A 47 24.77 -4.24 9.28
N PHE A 48 25.39 -5.06 8.42
CA PHE A 48 25.27 -4.92 6.96
C PHE A 48 23.82 -5.09 6.49
N TYR A 49 23.10 -6.10 6.98
CA TYR A 49 21.69 -6.27 6.69
C TYR A 49 20.85 -5.12 7.28
N ASN A 50 21.10 -4.69 8.51
CA ASN A 50 20.34 -3.60 9.14
C ASN A 50 20.48 -2.28 8.38
N GLU A 51 21.66 -1.94 7.87
CA GLU A 51 21.83 -0.75 7.03
C GLU A 51 21.04 -0.86 5.71
N GLN A 52 21.04 -2.04 5.09
CA GLN A 52 20.27 -2.30 3.87
C GLN A 52 18.75 -2.26 4.12
N TYR A 53 18.28 -2.89 5.20
CA TYR A 53 16.87 -2.88 5.60
C TYR A 53 16.37 -1.50 6.06
N ARG A 54 17.22 -0.64 6.61
CA ARG A 54 16.83 0.73 7.02
C ARG A 54 16.36 1.57 5.84
N ALA A 55 17.00 1.43 4.69
CA ALA A 55 16.55 2.11 3.47
C ALA A 55 15.19 1.58 3.00
N GLU A 56 15.00 0.26 3.01
CA GLU A 56 13.74 -0.39 2.65
C GLU A 56 12.59 -0.03 3.60
N GLN A 57 12.83 0.01 4.91
CA GLN A 57 11.80 0.34 5.91
C GLN A 57 11.31 1.78 5.75
N ARG A 58 12.20 2.75 5.48
CA ARG A 58 11.80 4.14 5.21
C ARG A 58 10.96 4.25 3.94
N PHE A 59 11.37 3.54 2.89
CA PHE A 59 10.64 3.51 1.63
C PHE A 59 9.24 2.91 1.83
N SER A 60 9.15 1.76 2.51
CA SER A 60 7.86 1.13 2.86
C SER A 60 6.96 2.07 3.65
N GLY A 61 7.49 2.78 4.66
CA GLY A 61 6.74 3.76 5.45
C GLY A 61 6.17 4.92 4.62
N LEU A 62 6.97 5.49 3.71
CA LEU A 62 6.52 6.54 2.79
C LEU A 62 5.42 6.04 1.85
N PHE A 63 5.59 4.84 1.29
CA PHE A 63 4.59 4.24 0.39
C PHE A 63 3.28 3.96 1.12
N LEU A 64 3.33 3.45 2.35
CA LEU A 64 2.14 3.24 3.18
C LEU A 64 1.44 4.56 3.49
N ALA A 65 2.18 5.59 3.89
CA ALA A 65 1.61 6.91 4.18
C ALA A 65 0.96 7.55 2.94
N SER A 66 1.65 7.53 1.79
CA SER A 66 1.11 8.04 0.52
C SER A 66 -0.10 7.24 0.03
N SER A 67 -0.10 5.92 0.22
CA SER A 67 -1.25 5.07 -0.13
C SER A 67 -2.45 5.41 0.75
N LEU A 68 -2.25 5.57 2.06
CA LEU A 68 -3.31 5.95 2.99
C LEU A 68 -3.91 7.32 2.65
N LEU A 69 -3.05 8.32 2.38
CA LEU A 69 -3.49 9.64 1.94
C LEU A 69 -4.25 9.57 0.61
N GLY A 70 -3.76 8.78 -0.35
CA GLY A 70 -4.42 8.55 -1.63
C GLY A 70 -5.82 7.96 -1.46
N ILE A 71 -6.00 6.99 -0.56
CA ILE A 71 -7.31 6.42 -0.23
C ILE A 71 -8.23 7.50 0.35
N ILE A 72 -7.75 8.33 1.28
CA ILE A 72 -8.55 9.41 1.86
C ILE A 72 -9.00 10.39 0.76
N ILE A 73 -8.10 10.82 -0.12
CA ILE A 73 -8.41 11.73 -1.23
C ILE A 73 -9.42 11.09 -2.19
N ALA A 74 -9.26 9.80 -2.50
CA ALA A 74 -10.21 9.07 -3.34
C ALA A 74 -11.60 9.01 -2.70
N CYS A 75 -11.69 8.74 -1.40
CA CYS A 75 -12.95 8.77 -0.65
C CYS A 75 -13.60 10.16 -0.65
N LEU A 76 -12.82 11.23 -0.53
CA LEU A 76 -13.31 12.61 -0.60
C LEU A 76 -13.84 12.94 -2.01
N GLY A 77 -13.09 12.57 -3.06
CA GLY A 77 -13.51 12.78 -4.45
C GLY A 77 -14.78 12.01 -4.80
N LEU A 78 -14.85 10.74 -4.40
CA LEU A 78 -16.02 9.89 -4.59
C LEU A 78 -17.23 10.40 -3.81
N SER A 79 -17.02 10.90 -2.60
CA SER A 79 -18.06 11.61 -1.83
C SER A 79 -18.53 12.87 -2.56
N GLY A 80 -17.62 13.71 -3.06
CA GLY A 80 -17.99 14.92 -3.83
C GLY A 80 -18.85 14.59 -5.07
N LEU A 81 -18.43 13.58 -5.83
CA LEU A 81 -19.15 13.11 -7.03
C LEU A 81 -20.54 12.56 -6.71
N SER A 82 -20.66 11.77 -5.64
CA SER A 82 -21.95 11.21 -5.21
C SER A 82 -22.89 12.31 -4.70
N ALA A 83 -22.40 13.27 -3.91
CA ALA A 83 -23.19 14.43 -3.48
C ALA A 83 -23.70 15.25 -4.67
N TYR A 84 -22.84 15.50 -5.67
CA TYR A 84 -23.21 16.20 -6.90
C TYR A 84 -24.26 15.44 -7.73
N SER A 85 -24.09 14.14 -7.89
CA SER A 85 -25.04 13.27 -8.60
C SER A 85 -26.43 13.26 -7.92
N ILE A 86 -26.45 13.18 -6.59
CA ILE A 86 -27.67 13.27 -5.79
C ILE A 86 -28.32 14.65 -5.96
N ALA A 87 -27.53 15.73 -5.88
CA ALA A 87 -28.02 17.10 -6.05
C ALA A 87 -28.66 17.33 -7.43
N ARG A 88 -28.06 16.80 -8.49
CA ARG A 88 -28.56 16.91 -9.88
C ARG A 88 -29.85 16.13 -10.10
N ARG A 89 -30.05 15.02 -9.37
CA ARG A 89 -31.26 14.19 -9.43
C ARG A 89 -32.29 14.50 -8.34
N ARG A 90 -32.10 15.56 -7.53
CA ARG A 90 -33.01 15.93 -6.42
C ARG A 90 -34.45 16.11 -6.87
N LYS A 91 -34.69 16.72 -8.04
CA LYS A 91 -36.06 16.92 -8.58
C LYS A 91 -36.77 15.60 -8.88
N GLU A 92 -36.09 14.65 -9.51
CA GLU A 92 -36.64 13.30 -9.79
C GLU A 92 -36.88 12.50 -8.50
N ILE A 93 -35.97 12.60 -7.53
CA ILE A 93 -36.07 11.90 -6.24
C ILE A 93 -37.22 12.48 -5.41
N GLY A 94 -37.40 13.81 -5.41
CA GLY A 94 -38.48 14.51 -4.71
C GLY A 94 -39.86 14.12 -5.24
N ILE A 95 -40.05 14.12 -6.56
CA ILE A 95 -41.32 13.72 -7.20
C ILE A 95 -41.63 12.24 -6.95
N ARG A 96 -40.61 11.36 -6.96
CA ARG A 96 -40.79 9.94 -6.65
C ARG A 96 -41.13 9.71 -5.18
N LYS A 97 -40.54 10.47 -4.24
CA LYS A 97 -40.78 10.35 -2.80
C LYS A 97 -42.21 10.78 -2.41
N THR A 98 -42.76 11.81 -3.05
CA THR A 98 -44.17 12.23 -2.83
C THR A 98 -45.16 11.23 -3.42
N ASN A 99 -44.77 10.49 -4.46
CA ASN A 99 -45.58 9.45 -5.09
C ASN A 99 -45.40 8.05 -4.45
N GLY A 100 -44.85 7.97 -3.23
CA GLY A 100 -44.68 6.72 -2.48
C GLY A 100 -43.51 5.82 -2.94
N ALA A 101 -42.60 6.30 -3.77
CA ALA A 101 -41.51 5.47 -4.28
C ALA A 101 -40.43 5.19 -3.22
N ASN A 102 -40.00 3.94 -3.18
CA ASN A 102 -39.05 3.40 -2.20
C ASN A 102 -37.63 4.00 -2.35
N ILE A 103 -37.14 4.65 -1.30
CA ILE A 103 -35.80 5.28 -1.19
C ILE A 103 -34.68 4.26 -1.51
N SER A 104 -34.90 2.98 -1.23
CA SER A 104 -33.98 1.89 -1.53
C SER A 104 -33.63 1.78 -3.01
N ARG A 105 -34.55 2.11 -3.93
CA ARG A 105 -34.30 1.99 -5.39
C ARG A 105 -33.33 3.06 -5.91
N VAL A 106 -33.36 4.25 -5.31
CA VAL A 106 -32.42 5.34 -5.61
C VAL A 106 -31.01 4.98 -5.11
N MET A 107 -30.94 4.36 -3.94
CA MET A 107 -29.68 3.92 -3.33
C MET A 107 -29.01 2.80 -4.13
N VAL A 108 -29.78 1.82 -4.62
CA VAL A 108 -29.27 0.75 -5.51
C VAL A 108 -28.79 1.31 -6.85
N LEU A 109 -29.54 2.25 -7.44
CA LEU A 109 -29.16 2.86 -8.72
C LEU A 109 -27.84 3.63 -8.61
N LEU A 110 -27.67 4.41 -7.54
CA LEU A 110 -26.43 5.14 -7.27
C LEU A 110 -25.25 4.18 -7.07
N ASN A 111 -25.39 3.21 -6.17
CA ASN A 111 -24.34 2.21 -5.92
C ASN A 111 -23.94 1.45 -7.19
N LYS A 112 -24.89 1.04 -8.03
CA LYS A 112 -24.59 0.30 -9.26
C LYS A 112 -23.70 1.10 -10.22
N VAL A 113 -23.98 2.40 -10.39
CA VAL A 113 -23.17 3.26 -11.26
C VAL A 113 -21.74 3.36 -10.72
N PHE A 114 -21.57 3.60 -9.42
CA PHE A 114 -20.23 3.68 -8.81
C PHE A 114 -19.46 2.36 -8.89
N VAL A 115 -20.10 1.22 -8.62
CA VAL A 115 -19.46 -0.09 -8.70
C VAL A 115 -18.96 -0.38 -10.11
N VAL A 116 -19.76 -0.06 -11.15
CA VAL A 116 -19.33 -0.25 -12.55
C VAL A 116 -18.10 0.60 -12.86
N TRP A 117 -18.08 1.87 -12.45
CA TRP A 117 -16.92 2.75 -12.67
C TRP A 117 -15.68 2.30 -11.90
N VAL A 118 -15.85 1.84 -10.65
CA VAL A 118 -14.75 1.28 -9.85
C VAL A 118 -14.20 0.00 -10.49
N ALA A 119 -15.06 -0.87 -11.00
CA ALA A 119 -14.63 -2.09 -11.69
C ALA A 119 -13.84 -1.77 -12.97
N VAL A 120 -14.30 -0.81 -13.78
CA VAL A 120 -13.59 -0.36 -14.98
C VAL A 120 -12.22 0.23 -14.60
N ALA A 121 -12.18 1.09 -13.59
CA ALA A 121 -10.92 1.65 -13.09
C ALA A 121 -9.96 0.56 -12.59
N PHE A 122 -10.47 -0.46 -11.90
CA PHE A 122 -9.69 -1.58 -11.39
C PHE A 122 -9.10 -2.45 -12.51
N ILE A 123 -9.89 -2.74 -13.55
CA ILE A 123 -9.43 -3.49 -14.73
C ILE A 123 -8.29 -2.75 -15.44
N LEU A 124 -8.35 -1.42 -15.51
CA LEU A 124 -7.28 -0.60 -16.09
C LEU A 124 -6.07 -0.45 -15.14
N ALA A 125 -6.31 -0.39 -13.84
CA ALA A 125 -5.25 -0.25 -12.84
C ALA A 125 -4.39 -1.53 -12.72
N CYS A 126 -4.99 -2.73 -12.82
CA CYS A 126 -4.27 -4.01 -12.73
C CYS A 126 -3.06 -4.13 -13.67
N PRO A 127 -3.18 -3.96 -15.00
CA PRO A 127 -2.04 -4.08 -15.92
C PRO A 127 -1.00 -2.99 -15.71
N VAL A 128 -1.43 -1.76 -15.36
CA VAL A 128 -0.52 -0.65 -15.07
C VAL A 128 0.29 -0.94 -13.81
N ALA A 129 -0.37 -1.41 -12.75
CA ALA A 129 0.27 -1.79 -11.50
C ALA A 129 1.23 -2.97 -11.70
N TRP A 130 0.83 -3.99 -12.47
CA TRP A 130 1.71 -5.11 -12.81
C TRP A 130 2.96 -4.66 -13.58
N PHE A 131 2.81 -3.79 -14.58
CA PHE A 131 3.94 -3.28 -15.36
C PHE A 131 4.89 -2.43 -14.50
N ALA A 132 4.34 -1.53 -13.69
CA ALA A 132 5.13 -0.68 -12.78
C ALA A 132 5.89 -1.53 -11.76
N MET A 133 5.23 -2.53 -11.17
CA MET A 133 5.82 -3.44 -10.20
C MET A 133 6.92 -4.30 -10.84
N ASN A 134 6.67 -4.87 -12.03
CA ASN A 134 7.69 -5.64 -12.74
C ASN A 134 8.93 -4.78 -13.06
N LYS A 135 8.73 -3.54 -13.55
CA LYS A 135 9.84 -2.60 -13.81
C LYS A 135 10.64 -2.29 -12.54
N TRP A 136 9.96 -2.15 -11.40
CA TRP A 136 10.60 -1.88 -10.11
C TRP A 136 11.37 -3.11 -9.60
N LEU A 137 10.77 -4.31 -9.62
CA LEU A 137 11.44 -5.54 -9.17
C LEU A 137 12.68 -5.91 -9.98
N ARG A 138 12.82 -5.46 -11.24
CA ARG A 138 14.04 -5.71 -12.03
C ARG A 138 15.31 -5.12 -11.42
N ASN A 139 15.19 -4.08 -10.59
CA ASN A 139 16.34 -3.45 -9.95
C ASN A 139 16.83 -4.22 -8.71
N PHE A 140 16.15 -5.30 -8.32
CA PHE A 140 16.52 -6.12 -7.16
C PHE A 140 17.07 -7.47 -7.60
N ALA A 141 18.13 -7.91 -6.92
CA ALA A 141 18.77 -9.20 -7.16
C ALA A 141 17.90 -10.39 -6.71
N TYR A 142 17.10 -10.21 -5.65
CA TYR A 142 16.06 -11.13 -5.21
C TYR A 142 14.68 -10.56 -5.59
N LYS A 143 13.91 -11.34 -6.36
CA LYS A 143 12.57 -10.94 -6.82
C LYS A 143 11.53 -11.80 -6.13
N THR A 144 10.54 -11.17 -5.51
CA THR A 144 9.33 -11.87 -5.05
C THR A 144 8.39 -12.07 -6.22
N GLU A 145 7.87 -13.29 -6.41
CA GLU A 145 6.89 -13.56 -7.45
C GLU A 145 5.57 -12.84 -7.15
N LEU A 146 5.10 -12.05 -8.12
CA LEU A 146 3.86 -11.28 -7.97
C LEU A 146 2.66 -12.21 -8.12
N SER A 147 2.12 -12.67 -7.00
CA SER A 147 0.95 -13.56 -6.99
C SER A 147 -0.32 -12.82 -7.38
N TRP A 148 -1.07 -13.37 -8.34
CA TRP A 148 -2.34 -12.80 -8.83
C TRP A 148 -3.35 -12.50 -7.70
N TRP A 149 -3.35 -13.31 -6.64
CA TRP A 149 -4.21 -13.13 -5.48
C TRP A 149 -4.08 -11.76 -4.79
N ILE A 150 -2.92 -11.11 -4.88
CA ILE A 150 -2.69 -9.78 -4.29
C ILE A 150 -3.58 -8.74 -4.99
N PHE A 151 -3.70 -8.83 -6.31
CA PHE A 151 -4.59 -7.95 -7.07
C PHE A 151 -6.05 -8.23 -6.72
N ALA A 152 -6.45 -9.50 -6.65
CA ALA A 152 -7.82 -9.86 -6.28
C ALA A 152 -8.20 -9.32 -4.89
N LEU A 153 -7.32 -9.49 -3.90
CA LEU A 153 -7.53 -8.98 -2.54
C LEU A 153 -7.60 -7.43 -2.52
N ALA A 154 -6.68 -6.76 -3.22
CA ALA A 154 -6.69 -5.30 -3.32
C ALA A 154 -7.97 -4.77 -3.99
N GLY A 155 -8.46 -5.45 -5.04
CA GLY A 155 -9.71 -5.13 -5.72
C GLY A 155 -10.92 -5.30 -4.82
N ILE A 156 -10.99 -6.40 -4.06
CA ILE A 156 -12.06 -6.64 -3.08
C ILE A 156 -12.08 -5.52 -2.03
N ILE A 157 -10.91 -5.18 -1.47
CA ILE A 157 -10.80 -4.10 -0.48
C ILE A 157 -11.24 -2.76 -1.08
N ALA A 158 -10.81 -2.43 -2.30
CA ALA A 158 -11.21 -1.20 -2.97
C ALA A 158 -12.73 -1.11 -3.21
N ILE A 159 -13.35 -2.22 -3.62
CA ILE A 159 -14.81 -2.31 -3.81
C ILE A 159 -15.52 -2.13 -2.46
N ILE A 160 -15.05 -2.78 -1.39
CA ILE A 160 -15.62 -2.63 -0.04
C ILE A 160 -15.55 -1.17 0.42
N ILE A 161 -14.39 -0.52 0.27
CA ILE A 161 -14.23 0.89 0.66
C ILE A 161 -15.16 1.79 -0.16
N ALA A 162 -15.25 1.58 -1.46
CA ALA A 162 -16.15 2.35 -2.33
C ALA A 162 -17.62 2.16 -1.90
N LEU A 163 -18.07 0.92 -1.70
CA LEU A 163 -19.43 0.60 -1.28
C LEU A 163 -19.78 1.19 0.08
N LEU A 164 -18.88 1.07 1.06
CA LEU A 164 -19.05 1.68 2.39
C LEU A 164 -19.18 3.21 2.27
N THR A 165 -18.32 3.84 1.47
CA THR A 165 -18.32 5.31 1.29
C THR A 165 -19.62 5.79 0.63
N VAL A 166 -20.04 5.18 -0.49
CA VAL A 166 -21.29 5.55 -1.17
C VAL A 166 -22.50 5.27 -0.30
N SER A 167 -22.53 4.12 0.38
CA SER A 167 -23.67 3.72 1.20
C SER A 167 -23.83 4.63 2.41
N TRP A 168 -22.73 4.95 3.09
CA TRP A 168 -22.72 5.92 4.20
C TRP A 168 -23.23 7.29 3.75
N GLN A 169 -22.76 7.78 2.61
CA GLN A 169 -23.17 9.08 2.11
C GLN A 169 -24.61 9.10 1.63
N SER A 170 -25.04 8.07 0.90
CA SER A 170 -26.42 7.94 0.41
C SER A 170 -27.40 7.85 1.58
N TRP A 171 -27.04 7.12 2.64
CA TRP A 171 -27.83 7.07 3.87
C TRP A 171 -27.93 8.45 4.52
N ARG A 172 -26.79 9.11 4.75
CA ARG A 172 -26.74 10.46 5.34
C ARG A 172 -27.48 11.51 4.51
N ALA A 173 -27.48 11.40 3.18
CA ALA A 173 -28.23 12.28 2.29
C ALA A 173 -29.74 12.00 2.33
N ALA A 174 -30.15 10.74 2.50
CA ALA A 174 -31.54 10.35 2.60
C ALA A 174 -32.17 10.67 3.96
N THR A 175 -31.39 10.63 5.06
CA THR A 175 -31.82 10.99 6.42
C THR A 175 -31.65 12.47 6.74
N LYS A 176 -30.90 13.24 5.96
CA LYS A 176 -30.89 14.70 6.10
C LYS A 176 -32.30 15.24 5.83
N ASN A 177 -32.90 15.82 6.88
CA ASN A 177 -34.26 16.35 6.84
C ASN A 177 -34.41 17.38 5.71
N PRO A 178 -35.42 17.23 4.83
CA PRO A 178 -35.64 18.12 3.68
C PRO A 178 -36.05 19.56 4.06
N VAL A 179 -36.27 19.82 5.35
CA VAL A 179 -36.72 21.12 5.89
C VAL A 179 -35.62 22.19 5.88
N GLU A 180 -34.32 21.82 5.85
CA GLU A 180 -33.24 22.82 5.70
C GLU A 180 -33.01 23.26 4.25
N SER A 181 -33.43 22.48 3.25
CA SER A 181 -33.23 22.86 1.84
C SER A 181 -34.24 23.87 1.29
N LEU A 182 -35.28 24.20 2.07
CA LEU A 182 -36.31 25.18 1.71
C LEU A 182 -36.21 26.51 2.49
N ARG A 183 -35.21 26.67 3.37
CA ARG A 183 -35.00 27.92 4.13
C ARG A 183 -33.82 28.75 3.61
N TYR A 184 -33.38 28.46 2.39
CA TYR A 184 -32.34 29.19 1.67
C TYR A 184 -32.74 29.48 0.20
N GLU A 185 -34.05 29.52 -0.06
CA GLU A 185 -34.63 30.39 -1.10
C GLU A 185 -35.37 31.52 -0.39
#